data_AF-A0A6N8IE59-F1
#
_entry.id   AF-A0A6N8IE59-F1
#
_cell.length_a   1.000
_cell.length_b   1.000
_cell.length_c   1.000
_cell.angle_alpha   90.00
_cell.angle_beta   90.00
_cell.angle_gamma   90.00
#
_symmetry.space_group_name_H-M   'P 1'
#
loop_
_entity.id
_entity.type
_entity.pdbx_description
1 polymer ?
#
loop_
_entity_poly.entity_id
_entity_poly.type
_entity_poly.pdbx_seq_one_letter_code
_entity_poly.pdbx_strand_id
1 'polypeptide(L)'
;MYEPNSGATPEAAWMMNDPEDGSRLLLEAHAAPDPTGADTLGFSFSLWARRQGGWTEVMNGFNWGYSDAEELVDAAEAYLGYEPDDIERIGYGEFERALLLDEGLSSRAQRAKNVPAVEQIRRREGHRMGR
;
A
#
# COMPACT_ATOMS: atom_id res chain seq x y z
N MET A 1 1.39 -5.92 19.98
CA MET A 1 0.84 -4.67 20.54
C MET A 1 1.82 -3.56 20.23
N TYR A 2 1.32 -2.46 19.66
CA TYR A 2 2.14 -1.35 19.20
C TYR A 2 2.68 -0.51 20.37
N GLU A 3 3.96 -0.20 20.34
CA GLU A 3 4.62 0.69 21.30
C GLU A 3 5.15 1.95 20.60
N PRO A 4 4.70 3.15 20.98
CA PRO A 4 5.25 4.39 20.45
C PRO A 4 6.75 4.51 20.73
N ASN A 5 7.52 5.01 19.76
CA ASN A 5 8.98 5.20 19.83
C ASN A 5 9.81 3.90 19.85
N SER A 6 9.21 2.75 19.57
CA SER A 6 9.91 1.47 19.40
C SER A 6 10.72 1.37 18.10
N GLY A 7 10.54 2.32 17.18
CA GLY A 7 11.08 2.26 15.82
C GLY A 7 10.14 1.56 14.83
N ALA A 8 9.03 1.01 15.29
CA ALA A 8 7.98 0.43 14.45
C ALA A 8 7.32 1.49 13.58
N THR A 9 6.96 1.10 12.36
CA THR A 9 6.28 1.97 11.41
C THR A 9 4.84 2.21 11.89
N PRO A 10 4.42 3.47 12.13
CA PRO A 10 3.08 3.76 12.59
C PRO A 10 2.03 3.65 11.49
N GLU A 11 2.42 3.71 10.22
CA GLU A 11 1.48 3.70 9.09
C GLU A 11 2.04 2.98 7.86
N ALA A 12 1.19 2.21 7.20
CA ALA A 12 1.54 1.51 5.99
C ALA A 12 0.39 1.51 4.99
N ALA A 13 0.76 1.38 3.72
CA ALA A 13 -0.16 1.40 2.60
C ALA A 13 0.41 0.54 1.47
N TRP A 14 -0.46 -0.21 0.82
CA TRP A 14 -0.15 -1.11 -0.27
C TRP A 14 -1.14 -0.93 -1.40
N MET A 15 -0.65 -1.20 -2.60
CA MET A 15 -1.46 -1.37 -3.78
C MET A 15 -1.35 -2.83 -4.22
N MET A 16 -2.46 -3.41 -4.63
CA MET A 16 -2.52 -4.77 -5.14
C MET A 16 -3.60 -4.89 -6.23
N ASN A 17 -3.76 -6.07 -6.80
CA ASN A 17 -4.88 -6.40 -7.66
C ASN A 17 -5.79 -7.39 -6.96
N ASP A 18 -7.09 -7.23 -7.15
CA ASP A 18 -8.07 -8.26 -6.84
C ASP A 18 -7.82 -9.46 -7.78
N PRO A 19 -7.56 -10.68 -7.26
CA PRO A 19 -7.31 -11.85 -8.10
C PRO A 19 -8.57 -12.37 -8.80
N GLU A 20 -9.78 -11.99 -8.38
CA GLU A 20 -11.02 -12.41 -9.03
C GLU A 20 -11.29 -11.62 -10.31
N ASP A 21 -11.18 -10.29 -10.25
CA ASP A 21 -11.56 -9.40 -11.37
C ASP A 21 -10.43 -8.52 -11.92
N GLY A 22 -9.24 -8.57 -11.30
CA GLY A 22 -8.07 -7.77 -11.67
C GLY A 22 -8.20 -6.30 -11.34
N SER A 23 -9.23 -5.89 -10.59
CA SER A 23 -9.43 -4.50 -10.21
C SER A 23 -8.39 -4.05 -9.18
N ARG A 24 -8.14 -2.74 -9.14
CA ARG A 24 -7.16 -2.18 -8.21
C ARG A 24 -7.71 -2.12 -6.80
N LEU A 25 -6.88 -2.56 -5.87
CA LEU A 25 -7.12 -2.50 -4.43
C LEU A 25 -6.05 -1.62 -3.77
N LEU A 26 -6.46 -0.89 -2.73
CA LEU A 26 -5.56 -0.20 -1.81
C LEU A 26 -5.84 -0.64 -0.39
N LEU A 27 -4.78 -1.04 0.31
CA LEU A 27 -4.83 -1.30 1.73
C LEU A 27 -4.08 -0.18 2.44
N GLU A 28 -4.65 0.35 3.51
CA GLU A 28 -3.95 1.22 4.46
C GLU A 28 -4.06 0.64 5.87
N ALA A 29 -3.05 0.93 6.68
CA ALA A 29 -2.98 0.62 8.08
C ALA A 29 -2.34 1.79 8.83
N HIS A 30 -2.86 2.16 10.00
CA HIS A 30 -2.23 3.17 10.84
C HIS A 30 -2.47 2.91 12.33
N ALA A 31 -1.51 3.32 13.14
CA ALA A 31 -1.57 3.21 14.59
C ALA A 31 -2.72 4.10 15.10
N ALA A 32 -3.61 3.49 15.86
CA ALA A 32 -4.82 4.14 16.34
C ALA A 32 -5.13 3.73 17.78
N PRO A 33 -5.80 4.61 18.56
CA PRO A 33 -6.29 4.25 19.88
C PRO A 33 -7.34 3.15 19.80
N ASP A 34 -7.38 2.30 20.81
CA ASP A 34 -8.38 1.24 20.91
C ASP A 34 -9.81 1.83 20.85
N PRO A 35 -10.63 1.43 19.86
CA PRO A 35 -12.00 1.93 19.73
C PRO A 35 -12.92 1.49 20.88
N THR A 36 -12.54 0.47 21.66
CA THR A 36 -13.26 -0.04 22.82
C THR A 36 -12.93 0.70 24.14
N GLY A 37 -11.99 1.65 24.10
CA GLY A 37 -11.68 2.54 25.23
C GLY A 37 -10.60 2.06 26.19
N ALA A 38 -9.76 1.09 25.79
CA ALA A 38 -8.55 0.76 26.51
C ALA A 38 -7.44 1.78 26.19
N ASP A 39 -6.58 2.10 27.17
CA ASP A 39 -5.39 2.96 27.00
C ASP A 39 -4.26 2.27 26.20
N THR A 40 -4.62 1.48 25.20
CA THR A 40 -3.70 0.70 24.38
C THR A 40 -3.79 1.12 22.92
N LEU A 41 -2.65 1.04 22.22
CA LEU A 41 -2.60 1.25 20.78
C LEU A 41 -2.64 -0.08 20.04
N GLY A 42 -3.34 -0.06 18.92
CA GLY A 42 -3.30 -1.10 17.90
C GLY A 42 -3.22 -0.44 16.54
N PHE A 43 -3.65 -1.16 15.53
CA PHE A 43 -3.70 -0.65 14.17
C PHE A 43 -5.11 -0.73 13.61
N SER A 44 -5.61 0.41 13.15
CA SER A 44 -6.75 0.47 12.25
C SER A 44 -6.28 0.13 10.84
N PHE A 45 -7.12 -0.52 10.05
CA PHE A 45 -6.85 -0.74 8.63
C PHE A 45 -8.11 -0.59 7.81
N SER A 46 -7.92 -0.25 6.53
CA SER A 46 -9.00 -0.06 5.57
C SER A 46 -8.58 -0.58 4.19
N LEU A 47 -9.46 -1.35 3.56
CA LEU A 47 -9.30 -1.83 2.19
C LEU A 47 -10.27 -1.09 1.27
N TRP A 48 -9.73 -0.57 0.18
CA TRP A 48 -10.44 0.24 -0.80
C TRP A 48 -10.39 -0.44 -2.16
N ALA A 49 -11.54 -0.56 -2.81
CA ALA A 49 -11.64 -1.09 -4.16
C ALA A 49 -11.92 0.02 -5.16
N ARG A 50 -11.28 -0.06 -6.33
CA ARG A 50 -11.53 0.85 -7.44
C ARG A 50 -12.85 0.51 -8.13
N ARG A 51 -13.82 1.43 -8.11
CA ARG A 51 -15.14 1.30 -8.77
C ARG A 51 -15.36 2.46 -9.76
N GLN A 52 -16.44 2.41 -10.55
CA GLN A 52 -16.72 3.42 -11.60
C GLN A 52 -16.85 4.86 -11.09
N GLY A 53 -17.18 5.04 -9.81
CA GLY A 53 -17.36 6.36 -9.18
C GLY A 53 -16.20 6.83 -8.30
N GLY A 54 -15.08 6.09 -8.24
CA GLY A 54 -13.99 6.40 -7.32
C GLY A 54 -13.49 5.19 -6.56
N TRP A 55 -12.74 5.46 -5.49
CA TRP A 55 -12.41 4.47 -4.47
C TRP A 55 -13.58 4.29 -3.52
N THR A 56 -13.86 3.04 -3.13
CA THR A 56 -14.89 2.72 -2.15
C THR A 56 -14.29 1.81 -1.10
N GLU A 57 -14.46 2.17 0.17
CA GLU A 57 -14.07 1.29 1.28
C GLU A 57 -14.93 0.04 1.22
N VAL A 58 -14.29 -1.11 1.08
CA VAL A 58 -14.96 -2.42 1.05
C VAL A 58 -14.78 -3.18 2.35
N MET A 59 -13.80 -2.79 3.16
CA MET A 59 -13.54 -3.39 4.46
C MET A 59 -12.75 -2.42 5.35
N ASN A 60 -12.97 -2.51 6.65
CA ASN A 60 -12.12 -1.92 7.67
C ASN A 60 -12.05 -2.84 8.89
N GLY A 61 -11.10 -2.58 9.78
CA GLY A 61 -10.99 -3.30 11.03
C GLY A 61 -9.91 -2.76 11.94
N PHE A 62 -9.71 -3.44 13.06
CA PHE A 62 -8.72 -3.07 14.06
C PHE A 62 -7.97 -4.31 14.56
N ASN A 63 -6.66 -4.21 14.77
CA ASN A 63 -5.84 -5.32 15.24
C ASN A 63 -4.87 -4.90 16.35
N TRP A 64 -4.81 -5.71 17.42
CA TRP A 64 -3.92 -5.54 18.57
C TRP A 64 -2.69 -6.46 18.54
N GLY A 65 -2.70 -7.46 17.66
CA GLY A 65 -1.69 -8.51 17.57
C GLY A 65 -0.36 -8.03 17.01
N TYR A 66 -0.39 -6.98 16.19
CA TYR A 66 0.79 -6.49 15.48
C TYR A 66 1.59 -5.47 16.29
N SER A 67 2.88 -5.40 16.00
CA SER A 67 3.82 -4.41 16.55
C SER A 67 4.23 -3.36 15.52
N ASP A 68 4.03 -3.65 14.23
CA ASP A 68 4.36 -2.76 13.13
C ASP A 68 3.20 -2.70 12.13
N ALA A 69 2.92 -1.52 11.57
CA ALA A 69 1.89 -1.39 10.55
C ALA A 69 2.17 -2.30 9.35
N GLU A 70 3.45 -2.53 9.01
CA GLU A 70 3.80 -3.34 7.84
C GLU A 70 3.37 -4.81 7.94
N GLU A 71 3.14 -5.31 9.16
CA GLU A 71 2.68 -6.69 9.40
C GLU A 71 1.18 -6.87 9.09
N LEU A 72 0.43 -5.77 8.88
CA LEU A 72 -1.00 -5.85 8.59
C LEU A 72 -1.34 -6.30 7.17
N VAL A 73 -0.36 -6.39 6.27
CA VAL A 73 -0.58 -6.99 4.96
C VAL A 73 -1.09 -8.43 5.10
N ASP A 74 -0.48 -9.23 5.98
CA ASP A 74 -0.89 -10.60 6.27
C ASP A 74 -2.33 -10.69 6.81
N ALA A 75 -2.74 -9.69 7.59
CA ALA A 75 -4.11 -9.63 8.09
C ALA A 75 -5.09 -9.39 6.95
N ALA A 76 -4.76 -8.48 6.02
CA ALA A 76 -5.59 -8.21 4.86
C ALA A 76 -5.69 -9.44 3.93
N GLU A 77 -4.61 -10.19 3.74
CA GLU A 77 -4.64 -11.47 3.00
C GLU A 77 -5.60 -12.47 3.64
N ALA A 78 -5.50 -12.64 4.98
CA ALA A 78 -6.40 -13.51 5.73
C ALA A 78 -7.87 -13.07 5.61
N TYR A 79 -8.13 -11.76 5.57
CA TYR A 79 -9.48 -11.21 5.44
C TYR A 79 -10.06 -11.29 4.03
N LEU A 80 -9.23 -11.14 2.99
CA LEU A 80 -9.64 -11.36 1.60
C LEU A 80 -9.97 -12.84 1.33
N GLY A 81 -9.38 -13.76 2.11
CA GLY A 81 -9.58 -15.20 1.94
C GLY A 81 -8.81 -15.78 0.75
N TYR A 82 -7.93 -14.97 0.14
CA TYR A 82 -7.02 -15.32 -0.94
C TYR A 82 -5.76 -14.44 -0.87
N GLU A 83 -4.68 -14.91 -1.48
CA GLU A 83 -3.43 -14.16 -1.64
C GLU A 83 -3.62 -13.16 -2.81
N PRO A 84 -3.62 -11.85 -2.57
CA PRO A 84 -3.74 -10.86 -3.63
C PRO A 84 -2.50 -10.85 -4.52
N ASP A 85 -2.71 -10.63 -5.82
CA ASP A 85 -1.61 -10.57 -6.78
C ASP A 85 -0.94 -9.17 -6.77
N ASP A 86 0.36 -9.15 -7.09
CA ASP A 86 1.15 -7.94 -7.29
C ASP A 86 1.13 -6.94 -6.11
N ILE A 87 1.18 -7.45 -4.87
CA ILE A 87 1.25 -6.60 -3.68
C ILE A 87 2.51 -5.72 -3.73
N GLU A 88 2.30 -4.41 -3.68
CA GLU A 88 3.35 -3.41 -3.71
C GLU A 88 3.15 -2.39 -2.60
N ARG A 89 4.20 -2.21 -1.77
CA ARG A 89 4.25 -1.12 -0.80
C ARG A 89 4.28 0.23 -1.52
N ILE A 90 3.35 1.11 -1.18
CA ILE A 90 3.29 2.50 -1.67
C ILE A 90 3.50 3.47 -0.50
N GLY A 91 3.89 4.71 -0.80
CA GLY A 91 3.98 5.74 0.24
C GLY A 91 2.59 6.12 0.77
N TYR A 92 2.47 6.43 2.05
CA TYR A 92 1.17 6.80 2.64
C TYR A 92 0.58 8.07 1.99
N GLY A 93 1.40 9.10 1.72
CA GLY A 93 0.97 10.27 0.95
C GLY A 93 0.72 10.00 -0.55
N GLU A 94 1.14 8.85 -1.10
CA GLU A 94 0.73 8.40 -2.45
C GLU A 94 -0.67 7.78 -2.37
N PHE A 95 -0.92 6.97 -1.33
CA PHE A 95 -2.24 6.45 -1.01
C PHE A 95 -3.27 7.57 -0.82
N GLU A 96 -2.97 8.59 0.01
CA GLU A 96 -3.90 9.69 0.26
C GLU A 96 -4.28 10.44 -1.03
N ARG A 97 -3.30 10.69 -1.92
CA ARG A 97 -3.58 11.34 -3.21
C ARG A 97 -4.40 10.48 -4.14
N ALA A 98 -4.14 9.18 -4.17
CA ALA A 98 -4.97 8.25 -4.93
C ALA A 98 -6.41 8.22 -4.41
N LEU A 99 -6.59 8.20 -3.09
CA LEU A 99 -7.90 8.12 -2.46
C LEU A 99 -8.70 9.42 -2.58
N LEU A 100 -8.07 10.55 -2.25
CA LEU A 100 -8.75 11.85 -2.12
C LEU A 100 -8.84 12.62 -3.44
N LEU A 101 -7.84 12.48 -4.31
CA LEU A 101 -7.73 13.26 -5.55
C LEU A 101 -7.91 12.42 -6.81
N ASP A 102 -8.13 11.12 -6.64
CA ASP A 102 -8.20 10.15 -7.73
C ASP A 102 -6.95 10.13 -8.62
N GLU A 103 -5.79 10.47 -8.04
CA GLU A 103 -4.52 10.44 -8.77
C GLU A 103 -4.15 9.00 -9.14
N GLY A 104 -3.74 8.81 -10.40
CA GLY A 104 -3.36 7.50 -10.90
C GLY A 104 -2.12 6.95 -10.20
N LEU A 105 -2.27 5.80 -9.54
CA LEU A 105 -1.15 5.03 -9.03
C LEU A 105 -0.48 4.26 -10.16
N SER A 106 0.84 4.34 -10.22
CA SER A 106 1.64 3.55 -11.16
C SER A 106 2.49 2.56 -10.38
N SER A 107 2.28 1.27 -10.61
CA SER A 107 3.09 0.24 -9.97
C SER A 107 4.56 0.39 -10.33
N ARG A 108 5.48 0.01 -9.45
CA ARG A 108 6.92 -0.08 -9.76
C ARG A 108 7.17 -0.92 -10.99
N ALA A 109 6.44 -2.03 -11.16
CA ALA A 109 6.54 -2.87 -12.36
C ALA A 109 6.15 -2.11 -13.64
N GLN A 110 5.16 -1.21 -13.57
CA GLN A 110 4.72 -0.39 -14.70
C GLN A 110 5.61 0.85 -14.90
N ARG A 111 6.13 1.46 -13.82
CA ARG A 111 7.16 2.52 -13.87
C ARG A 111 8.47 2.00 -14.47
N ALA A 112 8.90 0.78 -14.13
CA ALA A 112 10.09 0.15 -14.69
C ALA A 112 9.94 -0.18 -16.19
N LYS A 113 8.73 -0.52 -16.64
CA LYS A 113 8.42 -0.68 -18.07
C LYS A 113 8.32 0.66 -18.81
N ASN A 114 7.90 1.72 -18.12
CA ASN A 114 7.71 3.07 -18.67
C ASN A 114 8.90 4.01 -18.47
N VAL A 115 10.10 3.51 -18.13
CA VAL A 115 11.32 4.34 -18.06
C VAL A 115 11.43 5.15 -19.36
N PRO A 116 11.40 6.49 -19.31
CA PRO A 116 11.38 7.32 -20.51
C PRO A 116 12.57 6.97 -21.40
N ALA A 117 12.36 6.87 -22.71
CA ALA A 117 13.41 6.54 -23.67
C ALA A 117 14.69 7.39 -23.50
N VAL A 118 14.56 8.62 -22.95
CA VAL A 118 15.68 9.52 -22.60
C VAL A 118 16.65 8.90 -21.58
N GLU A 119 16.18 8.16 -20.57
CA GLU A 119 17.06 7.48 -19.60
C GLU A 119 17.70 6.21 -20.19
N GLN A 120 16.99 5.51 -21.08
CA GLN A 120 17.58 4.37 -21.81
C GLN A 120 18.69 4.81 -22.78
N ILE A 121 18.53 5.98 -23.42
CA ILE A 121 19.55 6.58 -24.29
C ILE A 121 20.78 7.00 -23.48
N ARG A 122 20.60 7.69 -22.33
CA ARG A 122 21.73 8.07 -21.46
C ARG A 122 22.52 6.86 -20.93
N ARG A 123 21.85 5.75 -20.59
CA ARG A 123 22.54 4.51 -20.17
C ARG A 123 23.31 3.82 -21.30
N ARG A 124 22.85 3.95 -22.55
CA ARG A 124 23.56 3.45 -23.75
C ARG A 124 24.75 4.32 -24.12
N GLU A 125 24.67 5.64 -23.95
CA GLU A 125 25.77 6.56 -24.25
C GLU A 125 26.90 6.49 -23.21
N GLY A 126 26.58 6.26 -21.92
CA GLY A 126 27.58 6.07 -20.87
C GLY A 126 28.46 4.82 -21.04
N HIS A 127 27.98 3.80 -21.76
CA HIS A 127 28.77 2.59 -22.04
C HIS A 127 29.66 2.69 -23.29
N ARG A 128 29.55 3.77 -24.08
CA ARG A 128 30.32 3.93 -25.33
C ARG A 128 31.57 4.81 -25.19
N MET A 129 31.76 5.46 -24.04
CA MET A 129 32.92 6.32 -23.73
C MET A 129 33.85 5.62 -22.74
N GLY A 130 34.29 4.42 -23.10
CA GLY A 130 35.25 3.62 -22.34
C GLY A 130 36.19 2.90 -23.29
N ARG A 131 36.99 3.67 -24.04
CA ARG A 131 38.22 3.22 -24.68
C ARG A 131 39.28 4.28 -24.50
#